data_AF-A0A1I5FM50-F1
#
_entry.id   AF-A0A1I5FM50-F1
#
_cell.length_a   1.000
_cell.length_b   1.000
_cell.length_c   1.000
_cell.angle_alpha   90.00
_cell.angle_beta   90.00
_cell.angle_gamma   90.00
#
_symmetry.space_group_name_H-M   'P 1'
#
loop_
_entity.id
_entity.type
_entity.pdbx_description
1 polymer ?
#
loop_
_entity_poly.entity_id
_entity_poly.type
_entity_poly.pdbx_seq_one_letter_code
_entity_poly.pdbx_strand_id
1 'polypeptide(L)'
;MHSRLILALSLIMIALLAPRAATADPAPCRQKYEAYLSNLDKASDAISAILKRDSNCLEASNDCERCTRLDDGTLSCTPIGFTCTSGTSVCTRRAPSQPAQ
;
A
#
# COMPACT_ATOMS: atom_id res chain seq x y z
N MET A 1 -61.23 -11.82 1.00
CA MET A 1 -60.18 -12.34 1.92
C MET A 1 -58.86 -12.68 1.22
N HIS A 2 -58.85 -13.12 -0.05
CA HIS A 2 -57.63 -13.45 -0.81
C HIS A 2 -56.65 -12.29 -1.09
N SER A 3 -57.13 -11.05 -1.20
CA SER A 3 -56.28 -9.89 -1.52
C SER A 3 -55.30 -9.49 -0.40
N ARG A 4 -55.59 -9.84 0.85
CA ARG A 4 -54.70 -9.55 1.99
C ARG A 4 -53.57 -10.56 2.12
N LEU A 5 -53.81 -11.79 1.64
CA LEU A 5 -52.82 -12.87 1.68
C LEU A 5 -51.69 -12.62 0.66
N ILE A 6 -52.05 -12.16 -0.54
CA ILE A 6 -51.08 -11.85 -1.62
C ILE A 6 -50.18 -10.67 -1.23
N LEU A 7 -50.74 -9.66 -0.56
CA LEU A 7 -49.98 -8.50 -0.08
C LEU A 7 -48.95 -8.89 1.00
N ALA A 8 -49.29 -9.86 1.85
CA ALA A 8 -48.38 -10.36 2.87
C ALA A 8 -47.23 -11.17 2.27
N LEU A 9 -47.51 -11.99 1.25
CA LEU A 9 -46.51 -12.80 0.56
C LEU A 9 -45.48 -11.96 -0.23
N SER A 10 -45.92 -10.87 -0.86
CA SER A 10 -45.01 -9.96 -1.57
C SER A 10 -44.08 -9.20 -0.62
N LEU A 11 -44.57 -8.78 0.55
CA LEU A 11 -43.74 -8.18 1.61
C LEU A 11 -42.67 -9.14 2.14
N ILE A 12 -42.99 -10.42 2.31
CA ILE A 12 -42.05 -11.44 2.78
C ILE A 12 -40.95 -11.69 1.75
N MET A 13 -41.30 -11.76 0.45
CA MET A 13 -40.31 -11.92 -0.62
C MET A 13 -39.37 -10.71 -0.73
N ILE A 14 -39.86 -9.48 -0.54
CA ILE A 14 -39.03 -8.28 -0.55
C ILE A 14 -38.05 -8.26 0.64
N ALA A 15 -38.46 -8.77 1.81
CA ALA A 15 -37.58 -8.90 2.97
C ALA A 15 -36.48 -9.95 2.77
N LEU A 16 -36.73 -10.99 1.97
CA LEU A 16 -35.75 -12.03 1.61
C LEU A 16 -34.75 -11.59 0.53
N LEU A 17 -35.04 -10.50 -0.20
CA LEU A 17 -34.11 -9.87 -1.15
C LEU A 17 -33.27 -8.75 -0.52
N ALA A 18 -33.39 -8.51 0.79
CA ALA A 18 -32.48 -7.59 1.47
C ALA A 18 -31.04 -8.08 1.27
N PRO A 19 -30.17 -7.25 0.67
CA PRO A 19 -28.92 -7.69 0.10
C PRO A 19 -28.07 -8.31 1.19
N ARG A 20 -27.37 -9.41 0.83
CA ARG A 20 -26.18 -9.86 1.54
C ARG A 20 -25.42 -8.62 1.94
N ALA A 21 -25.45 -8.28 3.23
CA ALA A 21 -24.68 -7.19 3.76
C ALA A 21 -23.25 -7.49 3.32
N ALA A 22 -22.75 -6.71 2.36
CA ALA A 22 -21.33 -6.63 2.12
C ALA A 22 -20.76 -6.39 3.50
N THR A 23 -20.01 -7.37 4.02
CA THR A 23 -19.29 -7.25 5.28
C THR A 23 -18.33 -6.10 5.05
N ALA A 24 -18.81 -4.89 5.33
CA ALA A 24 -18.01 -3.69 5.32
C ALA A 24 -16.86 -4.00 6.26
N ASP A 25 -15.64 -4.02 5.71
CA ASP A 25 -14.44 -4.16 6.52
C ASP A 25 -14.60 -3.25 7.73
N PRO A 26 -14.45 -3.77 8.97
CA PRO A 26 -14.70 -2.97 10.15
C PRO A 26 -13.91 -1.68 10.01
N ALA A 27 -14.59 -0.53 10.14
CA ALA A 27 -14.03 0.82 9.98
C ALA A 27 -12.58 1.01 10.50
N PRO A 28 -12.14 0.42 11.64
CA PRO A 28 -10.74 0.50 12.07
C PRO A 28 -9.72 -0.14 11.12
N CYS A 29 -10.07 -1.19 10.37
CA CYS A 29 -9.17 -1.86 9.44
C CYS A 29 -8.92 -0.99 8.20
N ARG A 30 -9.98 -0.43 7.61
CA ARG A 30 -9.86 0.41 6.41
C ARG A 30 -9.03 1.67 6.67
N GLN A 31 -9.29 2.36 7.78
CA GLN A 31 -8.52 3.54 8.18
C GLN A 31 -7.05 3.22 8.45
N LYS A 32 -6.75 2.08 9.10
CA LYS A 32 -5.37 1.63 9.30
C LYS A 32 -4.67 1.31 8.00
N TYR A 33 -5.37 0.71 7.04
CA TYR A 33 -4.83 0.42 5.71
C TYR A 33 -4.56 1.69 4.91
N GLU A 34 -5.49 2.64 4.88
CA GLU A 34 -5.30 3.95 4.22
C GLU A 34 -4.12 4.71 4.85
N ALA A 35 -3.99 4.70 6.18
CA ALA A 35 -2.84 5.29 6.88
C ALA A 35 -1.52 4.59 6.56
N TYR A 36 -1.53 3.25 6.45
CA TYR A 36 -0.37 2.47 6.01
C TYR A 36 0.07 2.88 4.60
N LEU A 37 -0.86 2.95 3.64
CA LEU A 37 -0.55 3.39 2.28
C LEU A 37 0.01 4.81 2.24
N SER A 38 -0.57 5.74 3.00
CA SER A 38 -0.06 7.13 3.06
C SER A 38 1.35 7.21 3.65
N ASN A 39 1.66 6.39 4.66
CA ASN A 39 2.99 6.34 5.24
C ASN A 39 4.00 5.66 4.31
N LEU A 40 3.56 4.66 3.53
CA LEU A 40 4.36 4.01 2.52
C LEU A 40 4.76 4.98 1.40
N ASP A 41 3.83 5.80 0.92
CA ASP A 41 4.07 6.82 -0.11
C ASP A 41 5.17 7.82 0.34
N LYS A 42 5.03 8.38 1.54
CA LYS A 42 6.04 9.27 2.13
C LYS A 42 7.39 8.60 2.33
N ALA A 43 7.39 7.33 2.72
CA ALA A 43 8.59 6.53 2.88
C ALA A 43 9.29 6.31 1.53
N SER A 44 8.53 6.02 0.47
CA SER A 44 9.06 5.85 -0.89
C SER A 44 9.71 7.13 -1.42
N ASP A 45 9.08 8.29 -1.18
CA ASP A 45 9.63 9.60 -1.53
C ASP A 45 11.00 9.85 -0.88
N ALA A 46 11.14 9.52 0.41
CA ALA A 46 12.40 9.69 1.14
C ALA A 46 13.53 8.81 0.59
N ILE A 47 13.25 7.55 0.25
CA ILE A 47 14.23 6.65 -0.38
C ILE A 47 14.60 7.15 -1.78
N SER A 48 13.59 7.52 -2.56
CA SER A 48 13.77 8.05 -3.91
C SER A 48 14.65 9.30 -3.92
N ALA A 49 14.52 10.17 -2.90
CA ALA A 49 15.37 11.34 -2.74
C ALA A 49 16.85 10.98 -2.50
N ILE A 50 17.15 9.91 -1.75
CA ILE A 50 18.53 9.43 -1.56
C ILE A 50 19.11 8.93 -2.88
N LEU A 51 18.39 8.06 -3.58
CA LEU A 51 18.86 7.50 -4.84
C LEU A 51 19.07 8.61 -5.88
N LYS A 52 18.18 9.61 -5.94
CA LYS A 52 18.36 10.79 -6.81
C LYS A 52 19.55 11.66 -6.41
N ARG A 53 19.85 11.82 -5.11
CA ARG A 53 20.95 12.65 -4.62
C ARG A 53 22.32 11.98 -4.74
N ASP A 54 22.41 10.69 -4.42
CA ASP A 54 23.66 9.92 -4.47
C ASP A 54 23.62 9.00 -5.70
N SER A 55 24.27 9.43 -6.79
CA SER A 55 24.38 8.63 -8.02
C SER A 55 25.12 7.31 -7.80
N ASN A 56 25.97 7.25 -6.76
CA ASN A 56 26.68 6.03 -6.38
C ASN A 56 25.83 5.12 -5.49
N CYS A 57 24.67 5.55 -5.00
CA CYS A 57 23.75 4.68 -4.30
C CYS A 57 22.90 3.88 -5.30
N LEU A 58 23.06 2.55 -5.29
CA LEU A 58 22.31 1.63 -6.14
C LEU A 58 21.12 1.01 -5.43
N GLU A 59 21.13 1.01 -4.10
CA GLU A 59 20.02 0.51 -3.30
C GLU A 59 19.91 1.30 -1.99
N ALA A 60 18.69 1.63 -1.61
CA ALA A 60 18.38 2.27 -0.36
C ALA A 60 17.13 1.66 0.29
N SER A 61 17.07 1.75 1.62
CA SER A 61 16.05 1.11 2.44
C SER A 61 15.67 2.00 3.61
N ASN A 62 14.43 1.92 4.10
CA ASN A 62 13.94 2.67 5.26
C ASN A 62 13.06 1.86 6.22
N ASP A 63 13.36 0.57 6.36
CA ASP A 63 12.61 -0.44 7.14
C ASP A 63 11.17 -0.70 6.66
N CYS A 64 10.60 0.19 5.85
CA CYS A 64 9.30 0.01 5.20
C CYS A 64 9.43 -0.57 3.80
N GLU A 65 10.38 -0.02 3.04
CA GLU A 65 10.56 -0.28 1.63
C GLU A 65 12.04 -0.37 1.30
N ARG A 66 12.34 -1.12 0.24
CA ARG A 66 13.65 -1.19 -0.39
C ARG A 66 13.51 -0.77 -1.84
N CYS A 67 14.27 0.24 -2.25
CA CYS A 67 14.35 0.64 -3.64
C CYS A 67 15.73 0.34 -4.21
N THR A 68 15.74 -0.17 -5.44
CA THR A 68 16.94 -0.48 -6.20
C THR A 68 16.94 0.32 -7.50
N ARG A 69 18.07 0.93 -7.84
CA ARG A 69 18.30 1.49 -9.17
C ARG A 69 18.64 0.35 -10.13
N LEU A 70 17.86 0.24 -11.19
CA LEU A 70 18.09 -0.69 -12.29
C LEU A 70 19.11 -0.11 -13.28
N ASP A 71 19.63 -0.97 -14.17
CA ASP A 71 20.68 -0.60 -15.13
C ASP A 71 20.21 0.46 -16.16
N ASP A 72 18.90 0.54 -16.41
CA ASP A 72 18.27 1.56 -17.25
C ASP A 72 18.03 2.90 -16.52
N GLY A 73 18.45 2.99 -15.25
CA GLY A 73 18.30 4.18 -14.41
C GLY A 73 16.93 4.30 -13.72
N THR A 74 16.00 3.39 -13.98
CA THR A 74 14.70 3.35 -13.29
C THR A 74 14.85 2.87 -11.84
N LEU A 75 13.88 3.21 -10.99
CA LEU A 75 13.85 2.78 -9.60
C LEU A 75 12.77 1.70 -9.43
N SER A 76 13.16 0.56 -8.86
CA SER A 76 12.25 -0.52 -8.49
C SER A 76 12.16 -0.61 -6.97
N CYS A 77 10.98 -0.35 -6.42
CA CYS A 77 10.73 -0.31 -4.99
C CYS A 77 9.83 -1.46 -4.54
N THR A 78 10.20 -2.13 -3.45
CA THR A 78 9.46 -3.27 -2.88
C THR A 78 9.23 -3.06 -1.38
N PRO A 79 7.98 -3.15 -0.90
CA PRO A 79 7.70 -3.09 0.54
C PRO A 79 8.31 -4.30 1.25
N ILE A 80 8.98 -4.06 2.38
CA ILE A 80 9.65 -5.07 3.21
C ILE A 80 9.08 -5.12 4.65
N GLY A 81 8.31 -4.11 5.08
CA GLY A 81 7.73 -4.03 6.42
C GLY A 81 6.25 -3.61 6.44
N PHE A 82 5.51 -4.11 7.43
CA PHE A 82 4.09 -3.77 7.66
C PHE A 82 3.88 -2.58 8.60
N THR A 83 4.88 -2.27 9.44
CA THR A 83 4.86 -1.13 10.37
C THR A 83 5.80 -0.05 9.88
N CYS A 84 5.27 0.87 9.08
CA CYS A 84 6.03 1.99 8.57
C CYS A 84 5.91 3.21 9.50
N THR A 85 6.83 3.34 10.43
CA THR A 85 7.03 4.54 11.25
C THR A 85 8.28 5.26 10.75
N SER A 86 8.16 6.05 9.68
CA SER A 86 9.17 7.04 9.23
C SER A 86 10.62 6.58 9.51
N GLY A 87 11.02 5.45 8.94
CA GLY A 87 12.38 4.94 9.12
C GLY A 87 13.40 5.87 8.47
N THR A 88 14.59 6.00 9.07
CA THR A 88 15.69 6.73 8.45
C THR A 88 16.06 6.03 7.15
N SER A 89 15.99 6.73 6.03
CA SER A 89 16.38 6.16 4.74
C SER A 89 17.91 6.06 4.68
N VAL A 90 18.42 4.88 4.33
CA VAL A 90 19.86 4.59 4.27
C VAL A 90 20.24 3.94 2.96
N CYS A 91 21.41 4.30 2.42
CA CYS A 91 21.97 3.59 1.28
C CYS A 91 22.55 2.24 1.74
N THR A 92 22.00 1.14 1.23
CA THR A 92 22.42 -0.23 1.58
C THR A 92 23.41 -0.81 0.59
N ARG A 93 23.39 -0.36 -0.68
CA ARG A 93 24.33 -0.80 -1.71
C ARG A 93 24.82 0.37 -2.54
N ARG A 94 26.14 0.46 -2.70
CA ARG A 94 26.79 1.46 -3.55
C ARG A 94 27.35 0.83 -4.82
N ALA A 95 27.47 1.64 -5.86
CA ALA A 95 28.19 1.28 -7.07
C ALA A 95 29.66 1.00 -6.70
N PRO A 96 30.30 0.01 -7.33
CA PRO A 96 31.72 -0.19 -7.16
C PRO A 96 32.46 1.09 -7.57
N SER A 97 33.36 1.57 -6.72
CA SER A 97 34.27 2.66 -7.07
C SER A 97 35.06 2.24 -8.31
N GLN A 98 34.82 2.90 -9.45
CA GLN A 98 35.65 2.69 -10.64
C GLN A 98 37.11 2.93 -10.26
N PRO A 99 38.05 2.04 -10.65
CA PRO A 99 39.46 2.35 -10.52
C PRO A 99 39.75 3.63 -11.32
N ALA A 100 40.45 4.56 -10.68
CA ALA A 100 40.92 5.78 -11.34
C ALA A 100 41.73 5.39 -12.58
N GLN A 101 41.30 5.86 -13.75
CA GLN A 101 42.11 5.86 -14.97
C GLN A 101 43.13 6.99 -14.92
#